data_AF-A0A4P9UTE2-F1
#
_entry.id   AF-A0A4P9UTE2-F1
#
_cell.length_a   1.000
_cell.length_b   1.000
_cell.length_c   1.000
_cell.angle_alpha   90.00
_cell.angle_beta   90.00
_cell.angle_gamma   90.00
#
_symmetry.space_group_name_H-M   'P 1'
#
loop_
_entity.id
_entity.type
_entity.pdbx_description
1 polymer ?
#
loop_
_entity_poly.entity_id
_entity_poly.type
_entity_poly.pdbx_seq_one_letter_code
_entity_poly.pdbx_strand_id
1 'polypeptide(L)'
;MVVADELIGPGLGLQAPPEMLKQWNRDVFPDGTGLPLGRGTVREGETVYRAHCIGCHGSEGRGGSAEELAGAEHSLIDDPPDKTIGTYWPYATTLFDFTRRSMPLSNPGSLTDDQVYAVTAYLLYLNRIIGPDDEMNAQLLPAVVMPNQDGFIDNYRRDD
;
A
#
# COMPACT_ATOMS: atom_id res chain seq x y z
N MET A 1 -1.59 3.99 30.12
CA MET A 1 -0.11 4.04 30.05
C MET A 1 0.39 2.76 30.66
N VAL A 2 0.68 1.75 29.84
CA VAL A 2 1.26 0.49 30.33
C VAL A 2 2.74 0.77 30.51
N VAL A 3 3.17 0.88 31.76
CA VAL A 3 4.59 0.95 32.10
C VAL A 3 5.11 -0.46 31.90
N ALA A 4 6.03 -0.67 30.97
CA ALA A 4 6.64 -1.99 30.80
C ALA A 4 7.32 -2.36 32.13
N ASP A 5 7.05 -3.58 32.61
CA ASP A 5 7.75 -4.14 33.77
C ASP A 5 9.27 -4.08 33.56
N GLU A 6 10.00 -4.04 34.67
CA GLU A 6 11.46 -4.05 34.69
C GLU A 6 11.98 -5.20 33.82
N LEU A 7 12.74 -4.88 32.76
CA LEU A 7 13.20 -5.86 31.77
C LEU A 7 14.16 -6.87 32.44
N ILE A 8 13.63 -8.01 32.87
CA ILE A 8 14.43 -9.16 33.34
C ILE A 8 15.07 -9.81 32.10
N GLY A 9 16.31 -9.43 31.80
CA GLY A 9 17.08 -9.93 30.67
C GLY A 9 18.58 -9.73 30.88
N PRO A 10 19.45 -10.07 29.91
CA PRO A 10 20.91 -10.00 30.05
C PRO A 10 21.48 -8.57 30.16
N GLY A 11 20.64 -7.55 30.37
CA GLY A 11 21.07 -6.14 30.46
C GLY A 11 21.66 -5.59 29.16
N LEU A 12 21.30 -6.18 28.01
CA LEU A 12 21.77 -5.76 26.69
C LEU A 12 20.82 -4.72 26.06
N GLY A 13 21.40 -3.79 25.30
CA GLY A 13 20.66 -2.76 24.58
C GLY A 13 20.32 -1.53 25.42
N LEU A 14 19.71 -0.54 24.77
CA LEU A 14 19.18 0.68 25.39
C LEU A 14 17.72 0.82 25.00
N GLN A 15 16.91 1.41 25.87
CA GLN A 15 15.52 1.73 25.52
C GLN A 15 15.51 2.68 24.31
N ALA A 16 14.80 2.29 23.26
CA ALA A 16 14.69 3.10 22.06
C ALA A 16 13.97 4.43 22.39
N PRO A 17 14.54 5.59 22.03
CA PRO A 17 13.86 6.86 22.19
C PRO A 17 12.53 6.87 21.41
N PRO A 18 11.46 7.51 21.93
CA PRO A 18 10.18 7.59 21.22
C PRO A 18 10.30 8.14 19.80
N GLU A 19 11.20 9.09 19.56
CA GLU A 19 11.44 9.66 18.23
C GLU A 19 12.09 8.68 17.26
N MET A 20 12.95 7.79 17.75
CA MET A 20 13.52 6.70 16.94
C MET A 20 12.42 5.72 16.54
N LEU A 21 11.55 5.35 17.49
CA LEU A 21 10.42 4.46 17.23
C LEU A 21 9.45 5.07 16.21
N LYS A 22 9.15 6.37 16.28
CA LYS A 22 8.29 7.05 15.29
C LYS A 22 8.90 7.03 13.88
N GLN A 23 10.22 7.14 13.77
CA GLN A 23 10.89 7.11 12.47
C GLN A 23 10.87 5.70 11.85
N TRP A 24 10.96 4.66 12.67
CA TRP A 24 11.08 3.27 12.23
C TRP A 24 9.74 2.56 12.09
N ASN A 25 8.80 2.81 13.01
CA ASN A 25 7.49 2.17 13.03
C ASN A 25 6.53 2.90 12.07
N ARG A 26 6.66 2.57 10.78
CA ARG A 26 5.82 3.10 9.70
C ARG A 26 4.93 2.03 9.07
N ASP A 27 4.87 0.85 9.69
CA ASP A 27 4.10 -0.29 9.21
C ASP A 27 2.62 0.05 9.15
N VAL A 28 1.98 -0.36 8.07
CA VAL A 28 0.53 -0.23 7.90
C VAL A 28 -0.09 -1.62 7.77
N PHE A 29 -1.04 -1.91 8.63
CA PHE A 29 -1.74 -3.20 8.69
C PHE A 29 -3.01 -3.20 7.83
N PRO A 30 -3.55 -4.39 7.48
CA PRO A 30 -4.81 -4.53 6.75
C PRO A 30 -5.99 -3.75 7.33
N ASP A 31 -6.09 -3.66 8.66
CA ASP A 31 -7.16 -2.96 9.37
C ASP A 31 -6.99 -1.43 9.42
N GLY A 32 -5.92 -0.89 8.83
CA GLY A 32 -5.60 0.53 8.82
C GLY A 32 -4.74 1.01 9.98
N THR A 33 -4.41 0.14 10.95
CA THR A 33 -3.45 0.46 12.01
C THR A 33 -2.14 0.93 11.37
N GLY A 34 -1.64 2.10 11.78
CA GLY A 34 -0.40 2.69 11.27
C GLY A 34 -0.57 3.68 10.11
N LEU A 35 -1.79 3.82 9.56
CA LEU A 35 -2.07 4.84 8.55
C LEU A 35 -1.84 6.26 9.10
N PRO A 36 -1.06 7.11 8.40
CA PRO A 36 -0.87 8.49 8.80
C PRO A 36 -2.09 9.34 8.48
N LEU A 37 -2.19 10.52 9.12
CA LEU A 37 -3.16 11.53 8.73
C LEU A 37 -2.86 12.01 7.31
N GLY A 38 -3.91 12.22 6.53
CA GLY A 38 -3.82 12.71 5.17
C GLY A 38 -5.02 12.27 4.35
N ARG A 39 -5.06 12.74 3.11
CA ARG A 39 -6.08 12.37 2.13
C ARG A 39 -5.60 12.62 0.70
N GLY A 40 -6.26 11.97 -0.25
CA GLY A 40 -6.04 12.26 -1.66
C GLY A 40 -7.12 11.70 -2.56
N THR A 41 -7.49 12.48 -3.58
CA THR A 41 -8.48 12.13 -4.60
C THR A 41 -7.83 11.39 -5.77
N VAL A 42 -8.66 10.69 -6.55
CA VAL A 42 -8.22 10.06 -7.82
C VAL A 42 -7.56 11.07 -8.76
N ARG A 43 -8.10 12.29 -8.87
CA ARG A 43 -7.59 13.35 -9.76
C ARG A 43 -6.23 13.88 -9.33
N GLU A 44 -6.02 14.07 -8.04
CA GLU A 44 -4.70 14.40 -7.48
C GLU A 44 -3.72 13.25 -7.72
N GLY A 45 -4.21 12.02 -7.58
CA GLY A 45 -3.43 10.81 -7.79
C GLY A 45 -2.93 10.64 -9.22
N GLU A 46 -3.74 10.99 -10.22
CA GLU A 46 -3.31 11.01 -11.62
C GLU A 46 -2.13 11.97 -11.82
N THR A 47 -2.17 13.13 -11.16
CA THR A 47 -1.08 14.12 -11.23
C THR A 47 0.20 13.57 -10.61
N VAL A 48 0.11 12.95 -9.43
CA VAL A 48 1.26 12.28 -8.78
C VAL A 48 1.80 11.15 -9.66
N TYR A 49 0.92 10.31 -10.23
CA TYR A 49 1.29 9.21 -11.10
C TYR A 49 2.07 9.67 -12.34
N ARG A 50 1.58 10.72 -13.01
CA ARG A 50 2.24 11.31 -14.18
C ARG A 50 3.60 11.91 -13.84
N ALA A 51 3.77 12.44 -12.63
CA ALA A 51 5.04 13.02 -12.20
C ALA A 51 6.07 11.98 -11.77
N HIS A 52 5.64 10.88 -11.15
CA HIS A 52 6.53 10.00 -10.39
C HIS A 52 6.52 8.52 -10.78
N CYS A 53 5.49 8.04 -11.50
CA CYS A 53 5.26 6.61 -11.73
C CYS A 53 5.30 6.23 -13.22
N ILE A 54 4.73 7.08 -14.08
CA ILE A 54 4.50 6.79 -15.50
C ILE A 54 5.77 6.43 -16.28
N GLY A 55 6.93 6.96 -15.87
CA GLY A 55 8.21 6.73 -16.55
C GLY A 55 8.64 5.26 -16.57
N CYS A 56 8.18 4.45 -15.61
CA CYS A 56 8.48 3.02 -15.54
C CYS A 56 7.23 2.15 -15.76
N HIS A 57 6.10 2.53 -15.15
CA HIS A 57 4.85 1.75 -15.15
C HIS A 57 3.91 2.08 -16.31
N GLY A 58 4.33 2.95 -17.23
CA GLY A 58 3.59 3.24 -18.46
C GLY A 58 2.32 4.08 -18.24
N SER A 59 1.69 4.47 -19.35
CA SER A 59 0.41 5.18 -19.32
C SER A 59 -0.66 4.29 -18.69
N GLU A 60 -1.49 4.84 -17.80
CA GLU A 60 -2.59 4.13 -17.14
C GLU A 60 -2.16 2.84 -16.40
N GLY A 61 -0.89 2.71 -16.00
CA GLY A 61 -0.40 1.54 -15.27
C GLY A 61 -0.16 0.30 -16.13
N ARG A 62 -0.13 0.40 -17.45
CA ARG A 62 0.01 -0.76 -18.37
C ARG A 62 1.42 -1.36 -18.47
N GLY A 63 2.34 -0.95 -17.60
CA GLY A 63 3.71 -1.45 -17.60
C GLY A 63 4.60 -0.83 -18.68
N GLY A 64 5.88 -1.19 -18.64
CA GLY A 64 6.91 -0.66 -19.52
C GLY A 64 8.27 -1.22 -19.16
N SER A 65 9.14 -0.40 -18.59
CA SER A 65 10.40 -0.88 -18.00
C SER A 65 10.21 -1.51 -16.61
N ALA A 66 9.04 -1.31 -16.00
CA ALA A 66 8.57 -2.01 -14.81
C ALA A 66 7.24 -2.72 -15.11
N GLU A 67 6.86 -3.64 -14.21
CA GLU A 67 5.61 -4.39 -14.24
C GLU A 67 4.38 -3.47 -14.36
N GLU A 68 3.33 -4.00 -14.95
CA GLU A 68 2.02 -3.35 -15.00
C GLU A 68 1.35 -3.32 -13.61
N LEU A 69 0.69 -2.20 -13.33
CA LEU A 69 -0.04 -1.93 -12.08
C LEU A 69 -1.56 -2.06 -12.26
N ALA A 70 -2.03 -2.00 -13.51
CA ALA A 70 -3.43 -2.09 -13.89
C ALA A 70 -3.59 -2.60 -15.32
N GLY A 71 -4.81 -3.00 -15.67
CA GLY A 71 -5.16 -3.36 -17.04
C GLY A 71 -4.90 -4.82 -17.40
N ALA A 72 -4.90 -5.73 -16.42
CA ALA A 72 -4.81 -7.17 -16.65
C ALA A 72 -5.76 -7.65 -17.77
N GLU A 73 -5.20 -8.41 -18.70
CA GLU A 73 -5.92 -9.05 -19.81
C GLU A 73 -6.13 -10.55 -19.56
N HIS A 74 -5.22 -11.17 -18.81
CA HIS A 74 -5.29 -12.56 -18.37
C HIS A 74 -5.81 -12.67 -16.93
N SER A 75 -6.49 -13.77 -16.63
CA SER A 75 -6.91 -14.15 -15.29
C SER A 75 -5.77 -14.80 -14.49
N LEU A 76 -5.98 -14.99 -13.17
CA LEU A 76 -5.00 -15.65 -12.31
C LEU A 76 -4.76 -17.14 -12.62
N ILE A 77 -5.60 -17.76 -13.45
CA ILE A 77 -5.50 -19.18 -13.84
C ILE A 77 -4.96 -19.39 -15.26
N ASP A 78 -4.70 -18.32 -15.99
CA ASP A 78 -4.10 -18.38 -17.33
C ASP A 78 -2.58 -18.57 -17.25
N ASP A 79 -1.95 -18.85 -18.39
CA ASP A 79 -0.49 -19.06 -18.53
C ASP A 79 0.09 -18.15 -19.63
N PRO A 80 0.82 -17.07 -19.29
CA PRO A 80 1.09 -16.59 -17.93
C PRO A 80 -0.11 -15.85 -17.30
N PRO A 81 -0.23 -15.80 -15.96
CA PRO A 81 -1.26 -15.01 -15.28
C PRO A 81 -0.84 -13.55 -15.08
N ASP A 82 -1.78 -12.61 -15.17
CA ASP A 82 -1.53 -11.19 -14.89
C ASP A 82 -1.77 -10.89 -13.40
N LYS A 83 -0.68 -10.72 -12.65
CA LYS A 83 -0.71 -10.46 -11.19
C LYS A 83 -0.57 -8.98 -10.87
N THR A 84 -1.63 -8.23 -11.16
CA THR A 84 -1.71 -6.78 -10.93
C THR A 84 -2.30 -6.44 -9.56
N ILE A 85 -2.37 -5.14 -9.23
CA ILE A 85 -3.05 -4.65 -8.02
C ILE A 85 -4.51 -5.13 -8.00
N GLY A 86 -5.23 -4.99 -9.10
CA GLY A 86 -6.66 -5.31 -9.16
C GLY A 86 -6.98 -6.80 -9.19
N THR A 87 -6.05 -7.63 -9.65
CA THR A 87 -6.28 -9.08 -9.77
C THR A 87 -5.72 -9.87 -8.59
N TYR A 88 -4.59 -9.46 -8.01
CA TYR A 88 -3.86 -10.31 -7.06
C TYR A 88 -3.83 -9.77 -5.64
N TRP A 89 -3.72 -8.45 -5.43
CA TRP A 89 -3.43 -7.91 -4.09
C TRP A 89 -4.66 -7.97 -3.16
N PRO A 90 -4.52 -8.43 -1.91
CA PRO A 90 -5.67 -8.63 -1.01
C PRO A 90 -6.10 -7.37 -0.25
N TYR A 91 -5.21 -6.39 -0.05
CA TYR A 91 -5.51 -5.20 0.75
C TYR A 91 -4.99 -3.91 0.10
N ALA A 92 -5.84 -2.89 0.03
CA ALA A 92 -5.48 -1.56 -0.45
C ALA A 92 -4.45 -0.86 0.47
N THR A 93 -4.45 -1.19 1.76
CA THR A 93 -3.47 -0.70 2.73
C THR A 93 -2.06 -1.18 2.44
N THR A 94 -1.89 -2.40 1.91
CA THR A 94 -0.58 -2.91 1.47
C THR A 94 -0.03 -2.11 0.28
N LEU A 95 -0.91 -1.68 -0.63
CA LEU A 95 -0.52 -0.81 -1.74
C LEU A 95 -0.03 0.55 -1.22
N PHE A 96 -0.73 1.15 -0.27
CA PHE A 96 -0.32 2.40 0.37
C PHE A 96 1.03 2.24 1.08
N ASP A 97 1.18 1.22 1.92
CA ASP A 97 2.42 0.94 2.66
C ASP A 97 3.64 0.81 1.73
N PHE A 98 3.51 -0.07 0.74
CA PHE A 98 4.56 -0.33 -0.23
C PHE A 98 4.94 0.93 -0.99
N THR A 99 3.94 1.69 -1.44
CA THR A 99 4.16 2.94 -2.17
C THR A 99 4.89 3.96 -1.29
N ARG A 100 4.43 4.15 -0.05
CA ARG A 100 5.02 5.09 0.91
C ARG A 100 6.47 4.76 1.25
N ARG A 101 6.80 3.47 1.40
CA ARG A 101 8.11 3.03 1.90
C ARG A 101 9.13 2.79 0.79
N SER A 102 8.68 2.42 -0.41
CA SER A 102 9.57 1.95 -1.47
C SER A 102 9.51 2.75 -2.76
N MET A 103 8.48 3.59 -2.95
CA MET A 103 8.31 4.36 -4.19
C MET A 103 8.50 5.87 -3.96
N PRO A 104 8.88 6.61 -5.03
CA PRO A 104 9.37 6.12 -6.33
C PRO A 104 10.72 5.41 -6.18
N LEU A 105 11.04 4.44 -7.05
CA LEU A 105 12.27 3.65 -6.95
C LEU A 105 13.55 4.52 -6.94
N SER A 106 13.54 5.65 -7.65
CA SER A 106 14.66 6.60 -7.69
C SER A 106 14.83 7.44 -6.42
N ASN A 107 13.77 7.56 -5.60
CA ASN A 107 13.79 8.33 -4.36
C ASN A 107 12.72 7.82 -3.36
N PRO A 108 12.90 6.62 -2.78
CA PRO A 108 11.89 6.03 -1.90
C PRO A 108 11.56 6.90 -0.69
N GLY A 109 10.26 6.98 -0.35
CA GLY A 109 9.80 7.74 0.82
C GLY A 109 9.77 9.25 0.64
N SER A 110 9.95 9.74 -0.59
CA SER A 110 9.92 11.18 -0.91
C SER A 110 8.53 11.78 -1.07
N LEU A 111 7.50 10.95 -1.27
CA LEU A 111 6.12 11.40 -1.35
C LEU A 111 5.59 11.74 0.04
N THR A 112 4.80 12.81 0.12
CA THR A 112 4.01 13.15 1.32
C THR A 112 2.87 12.14 1.51
N ASP A 113 2.35 12.02 2.73
CA ASP A 113 1.27 11.08 3.02
C ASP A 113 0.01 11.36 2.17
N ASP A 114 -0.33 12.63 1.91
CA ASP A 114 -1.40 13.03 0.98
C ASP A 114 -1.15 12.56 -0.46
N GLN A 115 0.09 12.70 -0.96
CA GLN A 115 0.45 12.22 -2.30
C GLN A 115 0.38 10.70 -2.42
N VAL A 116 0.74 9.98 -1.34
CA VAL A 116 0.61 8.52 -1.31
C VAL A 116 -0.87 8.13 -1.33
N TYR A 117 -1.73 8.75 -0.51
CA TYR A 117 -3.17 8.50 -0.57
C TYR A 117 -3.75 8.78 -1.96
N ALA A 118 -3.36 9.90 -2.56
CA ALA A 118 -3.81 10.30 -3.89
C ALA A 118 -3.43 9.25 -4.94
N VAL A 119 -2.15 8.87 -5.04
CA VAL A 119 -1.71 7.89 -6.05
C VAL A 119 -2.27 6.49 -5.78
N THR A 120 -2.47 6.11 -4.52
CA THR A 120 -3.19 4.89 -4.16
C THR A 120 -4.64 4.94 -4.67
N ALA A 121 -5.37 6.04 -4.45
CA ALA A 121 -6.73 6.22 -4.98
C ALA A 121 -6.75 6.09 -6.52
N TYR A 122 -5.81 6.73 -7.21
CA TYR A 122 -5.72 6.62 -8.67
C TYR A 122 -5.44 5.20 -9.17
N LEU A 123 -4.55 4.46 -8.51
CA LEU A 123 -4.29 3.06 -8.87
C LEU A 123 -5.49 2.15 -8.60
N LEU A 124 -6.26 2.38 -7.53
CA LEU A 124 -7.52 1.68 -7.27
C LEU A 124 -8.56 1.99 -8.36
N TYR A 125 -8.64 3.26 -8.79
CA TYR A 125 -9.51 3.68 -9.89
C TYR A 125 -9.12 3.03 -11.23
N LEU A 126 -7.84 3.00 -11.57
CA LEU A 126 -7.36 2.32 -12.78
C LEU A 126 -7.72 0.84 -12.81
N ASN A 127 -7.77 0.21 -11.64
CA ASN A 127 -8.20 -1.17 -11.45
C ASN A 127 -9.73 -1.32 -11.27
N ARG A 128 -10.50 -0.24 -11.47
CA ARG A 128 -11.98 -0.20 -11.37
C ARG A 128 -12.54 -0.62 -10.01
N ILE A 129 -11.77 -0.40 -8.94
CA ILE A 129 -12.15 -0.73 -7.56
C ILE A 129 -12.95 0.43 -6.93
N ILE A 130 -12.60 1.67 -7.27
CA ILE A 130 -13.27 2.89 -6.80
C ILE A 130 -13.66 3.79 -7.98
N GLY A 131 -14.54 4.75 -7.73
CA GLY A 131 -15.02 5.73 -8.72
C GLY A 131 -14.06 6.91 -8.95
N PRO A 132 -14.25 7.67 -10.05
CA PRO A 132 -13.33 8.74 -10.45
C PRO A 132 -13.35 9.99 -9.55
N ASP A 133 -14.37 10.15 -8.71
CA ASP A 133 -14.51 11.28 -7.79
C ASP A 133 -14.27 10.87 -6.32
N ASP A 134 -13.82 9.64 -6.07
CA ASP A 134 -13.54 9.13 -4.74
C ASP A 134 -12.23 9.70 -4.15
N GLU A 135 -12.17 9.71 -2.82
CA GLU A 135 -11.02 10.11 -2.01
C GLU A 135 -10.60 8.94 -1.11
N MET A 136 -9.30 8.77 -0.90
CA MET A 136 -8.75 7.85 0.11
C MET A 136 -8.12 8.63 1.26
N ASN A 137 -8.30 8.11 2.47
CA ASN A 137 -7.70 8.61 3.71
C ASN A 137 -7.60 7.45 4.73
N ALA A 138 -7.14 7.74 5.94
CA ALA A 138 -6.94 6.73 6.98
C ALA A 138 -8.21 5.95 7.37
N GLN A 139 -9.40 6.50 7.11
CA GLN A 139 -10.68 5.85 7.41
C GLN A 139 -11.24 5.07 6.22
N LEU A 140 -11.11 5.63 5.01
CA LEU A 140 -11.70 5.06 3.80
C LEU A 140 -10.84 3.95 3.18
N LEU A 141 -9.52 4.06 3.25
CA LEU A 141 -8.62 3.09 2.61
C LEU A 141 -8.77 1.65 3.16
N PRO A 142 -8.85 1.41 4.49
CA PRO A 142 -9.06 0.06 5.03
C PRO A 142 -10.46 -0.50 4.72
N ALA A 143 -11.42 0.35 4.36
CA ALA A 143 -12.78 -0.08 4.02
C ALA A 143 -12.90 -0.57 2.56
N VAL A 144 -11.85 -0.42 1.74
CA VAL A 144 -11.82 -0.92 0.36
C VAL A 144 -11.70 -2.43 0.36
N VAL A 145 -12.72 -3.10 -0.20
CA VAL A 145 -12.71 -4.56 -0.42
C VAL A 145 -12.02 -4.85 -1.76
N MET A 146 -10.83 -5.45 -1.71
CA MET A 146 -10.10 -5.83 -2.93
C MET A 146 -10.68 -7.10 -3.54
N PRO A 147 -10.68 -7.26 -4.89
CA PRO A 147 -11.28 -8.42 -5.54
C PRO A 147 -10.73 -9.77 -5.09
N ASN A 148 -9.45 -9.83 -4.70
CA ASN A 148 -8.76 -11.06 -4.28
C ASN A 148 -8.49 -11.10 -2.77
N GLN A 149 -9.27 -10.39 -1.95
CA GLN A 149 -9.09 -10.34 -0.49
C GLN A 149 -9.12 -11.74 0.15
N ASP A 150 -10.02 -12.61 -0.31
CA ASP A 150 -10.17 -14.00 0.17
C ASP A 150 -9.37 -15.02 -0.67
N GLY A 151 -8.51 -14.54 -1.58
CA GLY A 151 -7.75 -15.39 -2.50
C GLY A 151 -6.50 -16.03 -1.91
N PHE A 152 -6.23 -15.82 -0.62
CA PHE A 152 -5.04 -16.29 0.08
C PHE A 152 -5.42 -17.19 1.24
N ILE A 153 -4.64 -18.25 1.43
CA ILE A 153 -4.77 -19.17 2.56
C ILE A 153 -3.54 -19.06 3.47
N ASP A 154 -3.78 -19.14 4.78
CA ASP A 154 -2.70 -19.32 5.73
C ASP A 154 -2.37 -20.82 5.83
N ASN A 155 -1.31 -21.23 5.12
CA ASN A 155 -0.83 -22.62 5.12
C ASN A 155 -0.33 -23.11 6.49
N TYR A 156 -0.22 -22.22 7.49
CA TYR A 156 0.20 -22.56 8.84
C TYR A 156 -0.92 -22.40 9.89
N ARG A 157 -2.09 -21.89 9.49
CA ARG A 157 -3.26 -21.85 10.36
C ARG A 157 -3.67 -23.29 10.66
N ARG A 158 -3.63 -23.63 11.94
CA ARG A 158 -4.19 -24.89 12.42
C ARG A 158 -5.69 -24.70 12.55
N ASP A 159 -6.46 -25.65 12.04
CA ASP A 159 -7.90 -25.72 12.29
C ASP A 159 -8.09 -26.37 13.67
N ASP A 160 -8.08 -25.56 14.73
CA ASP A 160 -8.47 -25.97 16.08
C ASP A 160 -9.95 -25.75 16.38
#